data_AF-A0A7Y6BTM4-F1
#
_entry.id   AF-A0A7Y6BTM4-F1
#
_cell.length_a   1.000
_cell.length_b   1.000
_cell.length_c   1.000
_cell.angle_alpha   90.00
_cell.angle_beta   90.00
_cell.angle_gamma   90.00
#
_symmetry.space_group_name_H-M   'P 1'
#
loop_
_entity.id
_entity.type
_entity.pdbx_description
1 polymer ?
#
loop_
_entity_poly.entity_id
_entity_poly.type
_entity_poly.pdbx_seq_one_letter_code
_entity_poly.pdbx_strand_id
1 'polypeptide(L)'
;MAIILGIIGIVLGIGLIVFLISLVISLVKLVFVALYYIVKWAMIIAVPVAIIAFFIYLFTVIGAWALLVIAACVLVIWLIRYLGPEPLEIRVTRVFHENEIASMEDLLNKVEGAPSRQALVNVLEQLHQQGKVEIIEFGLEGSMLFRWTEQRDYPQGVITTHFIVD
;
A
#
# COMPACT_ATOMS: atom_id res chain seq x y z
N MET A 1 -14.07 87.24 53.91
CA MET A 1 -14.67 85.90 54.15
C MET A 1 -15.29 85.29 52.89
N ALA A 2 -16.17 86.00 52.18
CA ALA A 2 -16.87 85.47 50.99
C ALA A 2 -15.95 85.06 49.82
N ILE A 3 -14.92 85.85 49.52
CA ILE A 3 -13.96 85.55 48.43
C ILE A 3 -13.17 84.26 48.72
N ILE A 4 -12.77 84.05 49.98
CA ILE A 4 -12.04 82.86 50.43
C ILE A 4 -12.93 81.60 50.32
N LEU A 5 -14.20 81.70 50.72
CA LEU A 5 -15.18 80.63 50.55
C LEU A 5 -15.45 80.30 49.07
N GLY A 6 -15.47 81.31 48.19
CA GLY A 6 -15.61 81.13 46.74
C GLY A 6 -14.43 80.37 46.13
N ILE A 7 -13.19 80.70 46.53
CA ILE A 7 -11.99 80.01 46.06
C ILE A 7 -11.99 78.54 46.50
N ILE A 8 -12.34 78.26 47.77
CA ILE A 8 -12.45 76.89 48.30
C ILE A 8 -13.51 76.09 47.53
N GLY A 9 -14.66 76.70 47.22
CA GLY A 9 -15.72 76.08 46.43
C GLY A 9 -15.27 75.68 45.02
N ILE A 10 -14.49 76.53 44.35
CA ILE A 10 -13.94 76.25 43.01
C ILE A 10 -12.91 75.11 43.07
N VAL A 11 -12.02 75.13 44.07
CA VAL A 11 -11.01 74.07 44.25
C VAL A 11 -11.68 72.72 44.52
N LEU A 12 -12.72 72.68 45.35
CA LEU A 12 -13.50 71.46 45.59
C LEU A 12 -14.27 71.00 44.35
N GLY A 13 -14.85 71.92 43.59
CA GLY A 13 -15.56 71.61 42.34
C GLY A 13 -14.62 71.01 41.28
N ILE A 14 -13.45 71.60 41.07
CA ILE A 14 -12.43 71.07 40.15
C ILE A 14 -11.92 69.72 40.67
N GLY A 15 -11.68 69.59 41.97
CA GLY A 15 -11.27 68.33 42.60
C GLY A 15 -12.27 67.20 42.37
N LEU A 16 -13.57 67.48 42.51
CA LEU A 16 -14.65 66.51 42.26
C LEU A 16 -14.66 66.06 40.78
N ILE A 17 -14.49 67.00 39.85
CA ILE A 17 -14.47 66.70 38.41
C ILE A 17 -13.28 65.81 38.05
N VAL A 18 -12.09 66.14 38.55
CA VAL A 18 -10.87 65.33 38.32
C VAL A 18 -11.03 63.94 38.94
N PHE A 19 -11.62 63.85 40.13
CA PHE A 19 -11.90 62.56 40.78
C PHE A 19 -12.83 61.69 39.94
N LEU A 20 -13.94 62.25 39.44
CA LEU A 20 -14.89 61.53 38.58
C LEU A 20 -14.24 61.04 37.29
N ILE A 21 -13.44 61.88 36.62
CA ILE A 21 -12.72 61.48 35.41
C ILE A 21 -11.72 60.36 35.71
N SER A 22 -10.96 60.47 36.81
CA SER A 22 -10.00 59.44 37.23
C SER A 22 -10.70 58.10 37.53
N LEU A 23 -11.87 58.16 38.14
CA LEU A 23 -12.69 56.98 38.45
C LEU A 23 -13.18 56.29 37.17
N VAL A 24 -13.67 57.05 36.20
CA VAL A 24 -14.08 56.51 34.88
C VAL A 24 -12.89 55.86 34.16
N ILE A 25 -11.74 56.53 34.12
CA ILE A 25 -10.52 55.96 33.50
C ILE A 25 -10.11 54.67 34.19
N SER A 26 -10.21 54.61 35.52
CA SER A 26 -9.85 53.42 36.31
C SER A 26 -10.79 52.25 36.04
N LEU A 27 -12.10 52.52 35.93
CA LEU A 27 -13.12 51.54 35.55
C LEU A 27 -12.85 50.97 34.15
N VAL A 28 -12.56 51.84 33.18
CA VAL A 28 -12.23 51.41 31.81
C VAL A 28 -10.97 50.54 31.82
N LYS A 29 -9.91 50.94 32.52
CA LYS A 29 -8.69 50.13 32.66
C LYS A 29 -8.98 48.75 33.25
N LEU A 30 -9.83 48.67 34.27
CA LEU A 30 -10.19 47.40 34.90
C LEU A 30 -10.88 46.46 33.91
N VAL A 31 -11.81 46.99 33.09
CA VAL A 31 -12.47 46.21 32.03
C VAL A 31 -11.45 45.71 31.00
N PHE A 32 -10.53 46.56 30.54
CA PHE A 32 -9.48 46.15 29.60
C PHE A 32 -8.54 45.10 30.17
N VAL A 33 -8.16 45.21 31.45
CA VAL A 33 -7.33 44.22 32.14
C VAL A 33 -8.06 42.88 32.23
N ALA A 34 -9.34 42.89 32.64
CA ALA A 34 -10.16 41.68 32.69
C ALA A 34 -10.29 41.02 31.31
N LEU A 35 -10.56 41.82 30.27
CA LEU A 35 -10.65 41.35 28.89
C LEU A 35 -9.32 40.75 28.41
N TYR A 36 -8.19 41.38 28.72
CA TYR A 36 -6.86 40.87 28.40
C TYR A 36 -6.61 39.50 29.02
N TYR A 37 -6.97 39.31 30.29
CA TYR A 37 -6.82 38.00 30.94
C TYR A 37 -7.72 36.93 30.30
N ILE A 38 -8.97 37.25 29.97
CA ILE A 38 -9.88 36.31 29.29
C ILE A 38 -9.29 35.87 27.95
N VAL A 39 -8.83 36.82 27.12
CA VAL A 39 -8.20 36.52 25.84
C VAL A 39 -6.92 35.70 26.02
N LYS A 40 -6.08 36.04 27.00
CA LYS A 40 -4.85 35.30 27.29
C LYS A 40 -5.15 33.85 27.66
N TRP A 41 -6.12 33.60 28.54
CA TRP A 41 -6.54 32.25 28.90
C TRP A 41 -7.15 31.49 27.71
N ALA A 42 -7.96 32.16 26.89
CA ALA A 42 -8.48 31.58 25.66
C ALA A 42 -7.37 31.18 24.69
N MET A 43 -6.33 32.00 24.52
CA MET A 43 -5.17 31.66 23.69
C MET A 43 -4.37 30.48 24.25
N ILE A 44 -4.18 30.41 25.57
CA ILE A 44 -3.48 29.29 26.22
C ILE A 44 -4.15 27.94 25.91
N ILE A 45 -5.47 27.92 25.77
CA ILE A 45 -6.24 26.72 25.42
C ILE A 45 -6.30 26.50 23.90
N ALA A 46 -6.51 27.57 23.13
CA ALA A 46 -6.69 27.49 21.69
C ALA A 46 -5.42 27.01 20.96
N VAL A 47 -4.24 27.45 21.39
CA VAL A 47 -2.96 27.05 20.78
C VAL A 47 -2.73 25.53 20.81
N PRO A 48 -2.78 24.84 21.96
CA PRO A 48 -2.60 23.38 21.98
C PRO A 48 -3.69 22.64 21.22
N VAL A 49 -4.94 23.10 21.25
CA VAL A 49 -6.04 22.50 20.45
C VAL A 49 -5.74 22.63 18.95
N ALA A 50 -5.30 23.80 18.49
CA ALA A 50 -4.93 24.02 17.10
C ALA A 50 -3.76 23.13 16.66
N ILE A 51 -2.75 22.96 17.53
CA ILE A 51 -1.62 22.06 17.28
C ILE A 51 -2.11 20.62 17.13
N ILE A 52 -2.95 20.12 18.05
CA ILE A 52 -3.50 18.76 17.99
C ILE A 52 -4.32 18.56 16.70
N ALA A 53 -5.20 19.51 16.38
CA ALA A 53 -6.00 19.46 15.16
C ALA A 53 -5.14 19.45 13.89
N PHE A 54 -4.05 20.22 13.87
CA PHE A 54 -3.10 20.22 12.76
C PHE A 54 -2.41 18.87 12.59
N PHE A 55 -1.97 18.22 13.69
CA PHE A 55 -1.37 16.89 13.62
C PHE A 55 -2.35 15.81 13.15
N ILE A 56 -3.61 15.85 13.62
CA ILE A 56 -4.66 14.94 13.16
C ILE A 56 -4.89 15.12 11.66
N TYR A 57 -5.00 16.36 11.19
CA TYR A 57 -5.14 16.67 9.77
C TYR A 57 -3.96 16.12 8.96
N LEU A 58 -2.72 16.40 9.40
CA LEU A 58 -1.52 15.93 8.74
C LEU A 58 -1.50 14.39 8.64
N PHE A 59 -1.83 13.70 9.73
CA PHE A 59 -1.88 12.24 9.77
C PHE A 59 -2.95 11.67 8.83
N THR A 60 -4.15 12.25 8.82
CA THR A 60 -5.24 11.78 7.94
C THR A 60 -4.92 11.99 6.47
N VAL A 61 -4.36 13.14 6.09
CA VAL A 61 -4.00 13.44 4.70
C VAL A 61 -2.86 12.53 4.25
N ILE A 62 -1.75 12.46 4.99
CA ILE A 62 -0.61 11.60 4.63
C ILE A 62 -1.01 10.13 4.62
N GLY A 63 -1.80 9.69 5.61
CA GLY A 63 -2.31 8.32 5.68
C GLY A 63 -3.19 7.96 4.48
N ALA A 64 -4.09 8.86 4.07
CA ALA A 64 -4.92 8.66 2.88
C ALA A 64 -4.09 8.56 1.59
N TRP A 65 -3.07 9.42 1.43
CA TRP A 65 -2.14 9.34 0.30
C TRP A 65 -1.32 8.06 0.31
N ALA A 66 -0.84 7.61 1.47
CA ALA A 66 -0.12 6.34 1.58
C ALA A 66 -0.99 5.15 1.18
N LEU A 67 -2.26 5.13 1.61
CA LEU A 67 -3.22 4.10 1.20
C LEU A 67 -3.49 4.12 -0.31
N LEU A 68 -3.59 5.29 -0.93
CA LEU A 68 -3.72 5.42 -2.38
C LEU A 68 -2.50 4.84 -3.12
N VAL A 69 -1.30 5.12 -2.64
CA VAL A 69 -0.06 4.56 -3.23
C VAL A 69 -0.05 3.04 -3.10
N ILE A 70 -0.40 2.50 -1.93
CA ILE A 70 -0.49 1.04 -1.73
C ILE A 70 -1.53 0.44 -2.67
N ALA A 71 -2.71 1.05 -2.79
CA ALA A 71 -3.76 0.59 -3.69
C ALA A 71 -3.29 0.61 -5.15
N ALA A 72 -2.59 1.66 -5.58
CA ALA A 72 -2.00 1.74 -6.91
C ALA A 72 -0.96 0.64 -7.15
N CYS A 73 -0.06 0.38 -6.19
CA CYS A 73 0.92 -0.70 -6.28
C CYS A 73 0.25 -2.08 -6.38
N VAL A 74 -0.78 -2.34 -5.57
CA VAL A 74 -1.55 -3.60 -5.62
C VAL A 74 -2.22 -3.75 -6.98
N LEU A 75 -2.78 -2.67 -7.52
CA LEU A 75 -3.43 -2.67 -8.83
C LEU A 75 -2.43 -2.96 -9.96
N VAL A 76 -1.22 -2.42 -9.89
CA VAL A 76 -0.13 -2.72 -10.84
C VAL A 76 0.29 -4.19 -10.75
N ILE A 77 0.51 -4.72 -9.54
CA ILE A 77 0.84 -6.15 -9.35
C ILE A 77 -0.28 -7.04 -9.90
N TRP A 78 -1.53 -6.67 -9.66
CA TRP A 78 -2.69 -7.39 -10.18
C TRP A 78 -2.73 -7.35 -11.72
N LEU A 79 -2.48 -6.19 -12.32
CA LEU A 79 -2.41 -6.04 -13.77
C LEU A 79 -1.30 -6.91 -14.38
N ILE A 80 -0.12 -6.91 -13.77
CA ILE A 80 1.02 -7.74 -14.20
C ILE A 80 0.66 -9.22 -14.10
N ARG A 81 -0.07 -9.63 -13.06
CA ARG A 81 -0.47 -11.03 -12.88
C ARG A 81 -1.57 -11.46 -13.86
N TYR A 82 -2.52 -10.58 -14.17
CA TYR A 82 -3.67 -10.89 -15.02
C TYR A 82 -3.35 -10.77 -16.52
N LEU A 83 -2.52 -9.79 -16.89
CA LEU A 83 -2.09 -9.56 -18.28
C LEU A 83 -0.71 -10.16 -18.58
N GLY A 84 -0.02 -10.69 -17.57
CA GLY A 84 1.25 -11.35 -17.74
C GLY A 84 1.12 -12.57 -18.66
N PRO A 85 2.12 -12.85 -19.51
CA PRO A 85 2.11 -14.04 -20.34
C PRO A 85 1.97 -15.26 -19.44
N GLU A 86 1.10 -16.20 -19.83
CA GLU A 86 0.92 -17.44 -19.09
C GLU A 86 2.28 -18.08 -18.76
N PRO A 87 2.49 -18.62 -17.55
CA PRO A 87 3.74 -19.27 -17.22
C PRO A 87 4.02 -20.41 -18.21
N LEU A 88 5.29 -20.57 -18.58
CA LEU A 88 5.73 -21.55 -19.59
C LEU A 88 5.26 -22.97 -19.25
N GLU A 89 5.20 -23.32 -17.96
CA GLU A 89 4.66 -24.59 -17.46
C GLU A 89 3.24 -24.86 -17.95
N ILE A 90 2.32 -23.88 -17.85
CA ILE A 90 0.93 -24.04 -18.30
C ILE A 90 0.87 -24.25 -19.81
N ARG A 91 1.69 -23.51 -20.57
CA ARG A 91 1.75 -23.67 -22.03
C ARG A 91 2.27 -25.05 -22.44
N VAL A 92 3.28 -25.57 -21.74
CA VAL A 92 3.82 -26.91 -21.97
C VAL A 92 2.79 -27.98 -21.62
N THR A 93 2.10 -27.85 -20.47
CA THR A 93 1.03 -28.78 -20.08
C THR A 93 -0.12 -28.79 -21.09
N ARG A 94 -0.48 -27.65 -21.69
CA ARG A 94 -1.51 -27.57 -22.74
C ARG A 94 -1.14 -28.44 -23.95
N VAL A 95 0.11 -28.39 -24.41
CA VAL A 95 0.59 -29.23 -25.53
C VAL A 95 0.50 -30.72 -25.19
N PHE A 96 0.76 -31.09 -23.92
CA PHE A 96 0.64 -32.46 -23.44
C PHE A 96 -0.81 -32.95 -23.25
N HIS A 97 -1.76 -32.04 -22.99
CA HIS A 97 -3.19 -32.38 -23.00
C HIS A 97 -3.71 -32.66 -24.41
N GLU A 98 -3.17 -32.01 -25.43
CA GLU A 98 -3.51 -32.28 -26.83
C GLU A 98 -2.76 -33.48 -27.39
N ASN A 99 -1.53 -33.73 -26.92
CA ASN A 99 -0.68 -34.83 -27.37
C ASN A 99 -0.08 -35.52 -26.14
N GLU A 100 -0.51 -36.75 -25.82
CA GLU A 100 0.00 -37.50 -24.65
C GLU A 100 1.54 -37.69 -24.66
N ILE A 101 2.15 -37.65 -25.85
CA ILE A 101 3.58 -37.80 -26.09
C ILE A 101 4.03 -36.68 -27.02
N ALA A 102 5.14 -36.01 -26.70
CA ALA A 102 5.74 -34.97 -27.53
C ALA A 102 7.26 -35.07 -27.52
N SER A 103 7.89 -34.79 -28.67
CA SER A 103 9.34 -34.62 -28.75
C SER A 103 9.76 -33.20 -28.35
N MET A 104 11.05 -32.99 -28.07
CA MET A 104 11.59 -31.64 -27.83
C MET A 104 11.32 -30.69 -29.01
N GLU A 105 11.36 -31.20 -30.24
CA GLU A 105 11.11 -30.41 -31.45
C GLU A 105 9.62 -30.06 -31.60
N ASP A 106 8.71 -30.98 -31.24
CA ASP A 106 7.28 -30.70 -31.17
C ASP A 106 6.95 -29.64 -30.13
N LEU A 107 7.59 -29.70 -28.95
CA LEU A 107 7.41 -28.71 -27.90
C LEU A 107 7.95 -27.34 -28.32
N LEU A 108 9.09 -27.27 -29.00
CA LEU A 108 9.62 -26.01 -29.55
C LEU A 108 8.69 -25.38 -30.59
N ASN A 109 8.03 -26.20 -31.40
CA ASN A 109 7.15 -25.74 -32.48
C ASN A 109 5.72 -25.42 -32.01
N LYS A 110 5.19 -26.14 -31.02
CA LYS A 110 3.79 -26.04 -30.57
C LYS A 110 3.59 -25.14 -29.35
N VAL A 111 4.62 -24.88 -28.55
CA VAL A 111 4.48 -24.00 -27.38
C VAL A 111 4.45 -22.53 -27.81
N GLU A 112 3.35 -21.85 -27.50
CA GLU A 112 3.17 -20.42 -27.81
C GLU A 112 4.29 -19.55 -27.19
N GLY A 113 4.75 -18.56 -27.95
CA GLY A 113 5.78 -17.60 -27.51
C GLY A 113 7.23 -18.00 -27.82
N ALA A 114 7.46 -19.06 -28.60
CA ALA A 114 8.78 -19.51 -29.07
C ALA A 114 9.84 -19.53 -27.95
N PRO A 115 9.60 -20.29 -26.86
CA PRO A 115 10.54 -20.38 -25.74
C PRO A 115 11.89 -20.95 -26.20
N SER A 116 12.96 -20.56 -25.51
CA SER A 116 14.28 -21.15 -25.77
C SER A 116 14.31 -22.63 -25.38
N ARG A 117 15.11 -23.43 -26.08
CA ARG A 117 15.32 -24.85 -25.77
C ARG A 117 15.71 -25.08 -24.31
N GLN A 118 16.57 -24.21 -23.76
CA GLN A 118 16.98 -24.29 -22.35
C GLN A 118 15.80 -24.07 -21.39
N ALA A 119 14.91 -23.13 -21.69
CA ALA A 119 13.74 -22.87 -20.85
C ALA A 119 12.77 -24.06 -20.86
N LEU A 120 12.58 -24.72 -22.00
CA LEU A 120 11.79 -25.94 -22.10
C LEU A 120 12.43 -27.11 -21.34
N VAL A 121 13.74 -27.32 -21.45
CA VAL A 121 14.46 -28.35 -20.69
C VAL A 121 14.27 -28.15 -19.19
N ASN A 122 14.46 -26.93 -18.68
CA ASN A 122 14.29 -26.63 -17.26
C ASN A 122 12.85 -26.93 -16.78
N VAL A 123 11.84 -26.62 -17.60
CA VAL A 123 10.43 -26.91 -17.27
C VAL A 123 10.15 -28.41 -17.32
N LEU A 124 10.68 -29.13 -18.31
CA LEU A 124 10.51 -30.58 -18.42
C LEU A 124 11.21 -31.33 -17.29
N GLU A 125 12.41 -30.90 -16.89
CA GLU A 125 13.10 -31.42 -15.71
C GLU A 125 12.28 -31.18 -14.44
N GLN A 126 11.73 -29.97 -14.27
CA GLN A 126 10.86 -29.66 -13.13
C GLN A 126 9.59 -30.53 -13.12
N LEU A 127 8.95 -30.73 -14.28
CA LEU A 127 7.77 -31.60 -14.41
C LEU A 127 8.11 -33.08 -14.20
N HIS A 128 9.30 -33.52 -14.61
CA HIS A 128 9.81 -34.87 -14.36
C HIS A 128 10.07 -35.10 -12.87
N GLN A 129 10.71 -34.15 -12.18
CA GLN A 129 10.93 -34.20 -10.73
C GLN A 129 9.60 -34.20 -9.95
N GLN A 130 8.57 -33.54 -10.47
CA GLN A 130 7.22 -33.58 -9.91
C GLN A 130 6.45 -34.87 -10.23
N GLY A 131 7.03 -35.78 -11.03
CA GLY A 131 6.41 -37.05 -11.43
C GLY A 131 5.29 -36.93 -12.47
N LYS A 132 5.15 -35.76 -13.12
CA LYS A 132 4.10 -35.48 -14.12
C LYS A 132 4.50 -35.82 -15.55
N VAL A 133 5.80 -35.95 -15.81
CA VAL A 133 6.35 -36.29 -17.12
C VAL A 133 7.36 -37.43 -17.00
N GLU A 134 7.23 -38.43 -17.86
CA GLU A 134 8.18 -39.53 -18.04
C GLU A 134 9.04 -39.27 -19.29
N ILE A 135 10.34 -39.53 -19.17
CA ILE A 135 11.30 -39.42 -20.27
C ILE A 135 11.48 -40.82 -20.87
N ILE A 136 11.24 -40.92 -22.17
CA ILE A 136 11.36 -42.18 -22.92
C ILE A 136 12.48 -42.00 -23.94
N GLU A 137 13.57 -42.72 -23.72
CA GLU A 137 14.70 -42.77 -24.64
C GLU A 137 14.48 -43.91 -25.64
N PHE A 138 14.41 -43.58 -26.93
CA PHE A 138 14.35 -44.57 -28.01
C PHE A 138 15.74 -44.78 -28.61
N GLY A 139 16.17 -46.04 -28.63
CA GLY A 139 17.53 -46.44 -29.01
C GLY A 139 17.87 -46.29 -30.50
N LEU A 140 19.18 -46.16 -30.74
CA LEU A 140 19.97 -45.94 -31.97
C LEU A 140 20.16 -44.48 -32.45
N GLU A 141 19.24 -43.55 -32.18
CA GLU A 141 19.40 -42.15 -32.61
C GLU A 141 19.37 -41.11 -31.48
N GLY A 142 19.25 -41.54 -30.21
CA GLY A 142 19.27 -40.63 -29.06
C GLY A 142 18.07 -39.68 -29.01
N SER A 143 16.96 -40.05 -29.64
CA SER A 143 15.74 -39.26 -29.63
C SER A 143 15.04 -39.41 -28.28
N MET A 144 14.87 -38.28 -27.60
CA MET A 144 14.16 -38.19 -26.32
C MET A 144 12.70 -37.80 -26.58
N LEU A 145 11.77 -38.63 -26.09
CA LEU A 145 10.35 -38.33 -26.08
C LEU A 145 9.89 -38.09 -24.64
N PHE A 146 8.97 -37.14 -24.47
CA PHE A 146 8.38 -36.80 -23.19
C PHE A 146 6.92 -37.24 -23.18
N ARG A 147 6.47 -37.88 -22.11
CA ARG A 147 5.10 -38.39 -21.97
C ARG A 147 4.46 -37.88 -20.68
N TRP A 148 3.20 -37.47 -20.74
CA TRP A 148 2.43 -37.03 -19.56
C TRP A 148 1.88 -38.22 -18.74
N THR A 149 2.02 -38.19 -17.41
CA THR A 149 1.72 -39.34 -16.53
C THR A 149 0.49 -39.16 -15.62
N GLU A 150 -0.06 -37.95 -15.49
CA GLU A 150 -1.03 -37.58 -14.43
C GLU A 150 -2.46 -38.16 -14.62
N GLN A 151 -2.74 -38.89 -15.71
CA GLN A 151 -4.10 -39.39 -16.05
C GLN A 151 -4.21 -40.91 -16.27
N ARG A 152 -3.32 -41.75 -15.74
CA ARG A 152 -3.45 -43.21 -15.88
C ARG A 152 -3.98 -43.91 -14.64
N ASP A 153 -5.23 -44.35 -14.73
CA ASP A 153 -5.65 -45.60 -14.11
C ASP A 153 -5.00 -46.74 -14.91
N TYR A 154 -3.91 -47.30 -14.39
CA TYR A 154 -3.35 -48.53 -14.94
C TYR A 154 -4.33 -49.68 -14.66
N PRO A 155 -4.85 -50.40 -15.67
CA PRO A 155 -5.50 -51.68 -15.40
C PRO A 155 -4.47 -52.59 -14.71
N GLN A 156 -4.85 -53.18 -13.57
CA GLN A 156 -3.98 -54.03 -12.77
C GLN A 156 -3.32 -55.10 -13.66
N GLY A 157 -2.00 -55.00 -13.87
CA GLY A 157 -1.25 -55.99 -14.64
C GLY A 157 -0.09 -55.48 -15.51
N VAL A 158 0.11 -54.16 -15.66
CA VAL A 158 1.27 -53.65 -16.42
C VAL A 158 2.50 -53.58 -15.50
N ILE A 159 3.51 -54.39 -15.80
CA ILE A 159 4.80 -54.44 -15.09
C ILE A 159 5.56 -53.13 -15.35
N THR A 160 5.67 -52.29 -14.32
CA THR A 160 6.43 -51.02 -14.32
C THR A 160 7.89 -51.21 -13.87
N THR A 161 8.53 -52.30 -14.27
CA THR A 161 9.95 -52.55 -13.93
C THR A 161 10.83 -52.35 -15.16
N HIS A 162 11.77 -51.40 -15.06
CA HIS A 162 12.81 -51.20 -16.05
C HIS A 162 13.68 -52.46 -16.15
N PHE A 163 13.77 -53.05 -17.34
CA PHE A 163 14.75 -54.10 -17.62
C PHE A 163 15.93 -53.48 -18.35
N ILE A 164 17.12 -53.59 -17.74
CA ILE A 164 18.39 -53.46 -18.46
C ILE A 164 18.62 -54.81 -19.15
N VAL A 165 18.72 -54.81 -20.47
CA VAL A 165 19.11 -55.99 -21.24
C VAL A 165 20.58 -55.82 -21.59
N ASP A 166 21.44 -56.59 -20.91
CA ASP A 166 22.85 -56.82 -21.28
C ASP A 166 22.94 -57.54 -22.64
#